data_AF-A0A2Z6IDE3-F1
#
_entry.id   AF-A0A2Z6IDE3-F1
#
_cell.length_a   1.000
_cell.length_b   1.000
_cell.length_c   1.000
_cell.angle_alpha   90.00
_cell.angle_beta   90.00
_cell.angle_gamma   90.00
#
_symmetry.space_group_name_H-M   'P 1'
#
loop_
_entity.id
_entity.type
_entity.pdbx_description
1 polymer ?
#
loop_
_entity_poly.entity_id
_entity_poly.type
_entity_poly.pdbx_seq_one_letter_code
_entity_poly.pdbx_strand_id
1 'polypeptide(L)'
;MRNTIAGLLLALGLGAGTVLAADAPNSPAAPAAAAVPADIKVGDVTFTGSIPLAGKTLLLQGAGLRQIVFFKVYGAALYVEKHAASTADVFAADAPRAVRLGLLRHVKGADFIEALESGLDANLTPEGKKAITNELNQLKDLMRAIGDVKEGDMVDFEYAPATGTTLRLNGKPVGPSIAGKALYDAVLAIWIGDRPIDDRLKNAMMGTR
;
A
#
# COMPACT_ATOMS: atom_id res chain seq x y z
N MET A 1 -28.75 -67.14 -39.90
CA MET A 1 -30.16 -67.21 -40.34
C MET A 1 -30.94 -66.26 -39.44
N ARG A 2 -31.55 -65.17 -39.96
CA ARG A 2 -32.99 -65.10 -40.32
C ARG A 2 -33.82 -65.76 -39.22
N ASN A 3 -34.78 -65.14 -38.55
CA ASN A 3 -35.67 -64.06 -38.95
C ASN A 3 -36.70 -63.89 -37.79
N THR A 4 -37.28 -62.69 -37.62
CA THR A 4 -38.75 -62.41 -37.39
C THR A 4 -39.56 -63.25 -36.37
N ILE A 5 -40.41 -62.76 -35.47
CA ILE A 5 -41.62 -61.89 -35.60
C ILE A 5 -42.19 -61.74 -34.16
N ALA A 6 -42.41 -60.51 -33.69
CA ALA A 6 -43.69 -59.89 -33.31
C ALA A 6 -44.69 -60.72 -32.45
N GLY A 7 -44.99 -60.19 -31.27
CA GLY A 7 -46.07 -60.62 -30.38
C GLY A 7 -46.42 -59.51 -29.37
N LEU A 8 -47.47 -58.76 -29.70
CA LEU A 8 -48.07 -57.62 -29.01
C LEU A 8 -48.67 -58.01 -27.65
N LEU A 9 -48.46 -57.23 -26.57
CA LEU A 9 -49.54 -56.91 -25.62
C LEU A 9 -49.24 -55.66 -24.77
N LEU A 10 -50.24 -54.78 -24.76
CA LEU A 10 -50.38 -53.51 -24.05
C LEU A 10 -50.56 -53.74 -22.54
N ALA A 11 -49.93 -52.92 -21.69
CA ALA A 11 -50.58 -52.12 -20.63
C ALA A 11 -49.56 -51.51 -19.64
N LEU A 12 -49.33 -50.21 -19.83
CA LEU A 12 -49.06 -49.15 -18.83
C LEU A 12 -48.43 -49.53 -17.48
N GLY A 13 -47.13 -49.23 -17.37
CA GLY A 13 -46.45 -48.96 -16.10
C GLY A 13 -45.65 -47.65 -16.20
N LEU A 14 -45.22 -47.15 -15.03
CA LEU A 14 -44.50 -45.89 -14.71
C LEU A 14 -45.45 -44.74 -14.33
N GLY A 15 -45.40 -44.13 -13.14
CA GLY A 15 -44.37 -44.10 -12.09
C GLY A 15 -44.13 -42.65 -11.70
N ALA A 16 -44.26 -42.31 -10.42
CA ALA A 16 -43.69 -41.11 -9.77
C ALA A 16 -44.05 -41.23 -8.27
N GLY A 17 -43.13 -41.43 -7.33
CA GLY A 17 -41.88 -40.70 -7.17
C GLY A 17 -42.11 -39.62 -6.11
N THR A 18 -42.28 -40.01 -4.84
CA THR A 18 -42.33 -39.07 -3.73
C THR A 18 -40.90 -38.57 -3.50
N VAL A 19 -40.61 -37.35 -3.96
CA VAL A 19 -39.30 -36.74 -3.85
C VAL A 19 -39.08 -36.30 -2.40
N LEU A 20 -38.12 -36.93 -1.73
CA LEU A 20 -37.53 -36.44 -0.49
C LEU A 20 -36.79 -35.14 -0.83
N ALA A 21 -37.28 -33.99 -0.38
CA ALA A 21 -36.57 -32.73 -0.52
C ALA A 21 -35.28 -32.79 0.33
N ALA A 22 -34.14 -32.94 -0.35
CA ALA A 22 -32.84 -32.76 0.26
C ALA A 22 -32.59 -31.26 0.46
N ASP A 23 -32.44 -30.85 1.71
CA ASP A 23 -31.87 -29.56 2.10
C ASP A 23 -30.48 -29.43 1.46
N ALA A 24 -30.33 -28.49 0.52
CA ALA A 24 -29.04 -28.20 -0.08
C ALA A 24 -28.19 -27.39 0.93
N PRO A 25 -26.96 -27.82 1.26
CA PRO A 25 -26.11 -27.06 2.16
C PRO A 25 -25.71 -25.74 1.52
N ASN A 26 -26.14 -24.64 2.14
CA ASN A 26 -25.73 -23.28 1.81
C ASN A 26 -24.21 -23.19 2.01
N SER A 27 -23.44 -23.20 0.92
CA SER A 27 -21.99 -23.09 0.98
C SER A 27 -21.61 -21.64 1.33
N PRO A 28 -20.74 -21.39 2.33
CA PRO A 28 -20.28 -20.05 2.63
C PRO A 28 -19.46 -19.52 1.44
N ALA A 29 -19.87 -18.37 0.90
CA ALA A 29 -19.14 -17.68 -0.15
C ALA A 29 -17.70 -17.40 0.31
N ALA A 30 -16.71 -17.90 -0.43
CA ALA A 30 -15.32 -17.56 -0.19
C ALA A 30 -15.13 -16.03 -0.32
N PRO A 31 -14.36 -15.38 0.58
CA PRO A 31 -14.14 -13.95 0.50
C PRO A 31 -13.46 -13.62 -0.84
N ALA A 32 -14.09 -12.73 -1.62
CA ALA A 32 -13.52 -12.24 -2.87
C ALA A 32 -12.15 -11.61 -2.57
N ALA A 33 -11.08 -12.18 -3.14
CA ALA A 33 -9.76 -11.57 -3.09
C ALA A 33 -9.87 -10.17 -3.73
N ALA A 34 -9.48 -9.12 -3.00
CA ALA A 34 -9.45 -7.77 -3.54
C ALA A 34 -8.59 -7.75 -4.80
N ALA A 35 -9.11 -7.21 -5.90
CA ALA A 35 -8.39 -7.13 -7.15
C ALA A 35 -7.13 -6.27 -6.97
N VAL A 36 -5.98 -6.78 -7.41
CA VAL A 36 -4.72 -6.03 -7.40
C VAL A 36 -4.87 -4.84 -8.36
N PRO A 37 -4.63 -3.59 -7.90
CA PRO A 37 -4.62 -2.41 -8.76
C PRO A 37 -3.65 -2.55 -9.93
N ALA A 38 -3.86 -1.77 -10.99
CA ALA A 38 -2.88 -1.68 -12.07
C ALA A 38 -1.64 -0.89 -11.62
N ASP A 39 -0.51 -1.13 -12.29
CA ASP A 39 0.71 -0.36 -12.09
C ASP A 39 0.51 1.11 -12.49
N ILE A 40 1.14 2.03 -11.75
CA ILE A 40 1.12 3.47 -12.05
C ILE A 40 2.53 3.93 -12.43
N LYS A 41 2.67 4.53 -13.61
CA LYS A 41 3.91 5.16 -14.06
C LYS A 41 3.93 6.64 -13.70
N VAL A 42 5.00 7.09 -13.04
CA VAL A 42 5.24 8.50 -12.69
C VAL A 42 6.63 8.90 -13.16
N GLY A 43 6.70 9.76 -14.17
CA GLY A 43 7.97 10.02 -14.86
C GLY A 43 8.50 8.71 -15.46
N ASP A 44 9.73 8.35 -15.12
CA ASP A 44 10.37 7.11 -15.58
C ASP A 44 10.29 5.97 -14.55
N VAL A 45 9.64 6.21 -13.41
CA VAL A 45 9.44 5.20 -12.35
C VAL A 45 8.09 4.51 -12.53
N THR A 46 8.07 3.18 -12.36
CA THR A 46 6.83 2.39 -12.33
C THR A 46 6.61 1.84 -10.93
N PHE A 47 5.43 2.13 -10.37
CA PHE A 47 4.97 1.59 -9.09
C PHE A 47 4.03 0.42 -9.36
N THR A 48 4.36 -0.75 -8.82
CA THR A 48 3.58 -1.97 -9.02
C THR A 48 2.23 -1.88 -8.31
N GLY A 49 1.21 -2.55 -8.81
CA GLY A 49 -0.12 -2.58 -8.20
C GLY A 49 -0.18 -3.12 -6.76
N SER A 50 0.83 -3.89 -6.37
CA SER A 50 0.99 -4.36 -4.99
C SER A 50 2.46 -4.61 -4.63
N ILE A 51 2.73 -4.70 -3.33
CA ILE A 51 4.02 -5.11 -2.76
C ILE A 51 3.81 -6.03 -1.54
N PRO A 52 4.71 -6.99 -1.27
CA PRO A 52 4.68 -7.74 -0.01
C PRO A 52 5.28 -6.91 1.13
N LEU A 53 4.63 -6.89 2.29
CA LEU A 53 5.19 -6.33 3.53
C LEU A 53 4.66 -7.09 4.75
N ALA A 54 5.57 -7.49 5.66
CA ALA A 54 5.20 -8.13 6.94
C ALA A 54 4.21 -9.31 6.81
N GLY A 55 4.39 -10.16 5.79
CA GLY A 55 3.50 -11.30 5.53
C GLY A 55 2.12 -10.94 4.96
N LYS A 56 1.92 -9.67 4.60
CA LYS A 56 0.72 -9.15 3.93
C LYS A 56 1.06 -8.70 2.51
N THR A 57 0.03 -8.66 1.66
CA THR A 57 0.09 -7.98 0.37
C THR A 57 -0.51 -6.60 0.55
N LEU A 58 0.28 -5.56 0.32
CA LEU A 58 -0.20 -4.18 0.29
C LEU A 58 -0.56 -3.80 -1.13
N LEU A 59 -1.69 -3.12 -1.28
CA LEU A 59 -2.23 -2.64 -2.54
C LEU A 59 -1.81 -1.19 -2.77
N LEU A 60 -1.55 -0.83 -4.02
CA LEU A 60 -1.29 0.55 -4.42
C LEU A 60 -2.56 1.38 -4.23
N GLN A 61 -2.53 2.33 -3.29
CA GLN A 61 -3.60 3.33 -3.11
C GLN A 61 -3.57 4.33 -4.27
N GLY A 62 -2.38 4.83 -4.59
CA GLY A 62 -2.17 5.85 -5.60
C GLY A 62 -0.71 6.27 -5.67
N ALA A 63 -0.35 6.99 -6.73
CA ALA A 63 1.00 7.51 -6.91
C ALA A 63 0.98 8.84 -7.67
N GLY A 64 1.90 9.73 -7.32
CA GLY A 64 2.00 11.08 -7.90
C GLY A 64 3.42 11.59 -8.02
N LEU A 65 3.56 12.66 -8.80
CA LEU A 65 4.84 13.33 -9.03
C LEU A 65 5.02 14.48 -8.04
N ARG A 66 6.15 14.50 -7.33
CA ARG A 66 6.64 15.72 -6.70
C ARG A 66 7.50 16.52 -7.67
N GLN A 67 7.13 17.78 -7.88
CA GLN A 67 7.92 18.72 -8.68
C GLN A 67 8.01 20.08 -7.99
N ILE A 68 9.15 20.75 -8.14
CA ILE A 68 9.35 22.12 -7.68
C ILE A 68 9.48 22.99 -8.92
N VAL A 69 8.50 23.86 -9.13
CA VAL A 69 8.33 24.69 -10.33
C VAL A 69 8.27 23.84 -11.60
N PHE A 70 9.41 23.52 -12.22
CA PHE A 70 9.53 22.67 -13.42
C PHE A 70 10.45 21.46 -13.23
N PHE A 71 11.06 21.30 -12.05
CA PHE A 71 11.99 20.21 -11.78
C PHE A 71 11.30 19.03 -11.10
N LYS A 72 11.30 17.87 -11.77
CA LYS A 72 10.82 16.60 -11.21
C LYS A 72 11.79 16.14 -10.11
N VAL A 73 11.27 15.89 -8.90
CA VAL A 73 12.10 15.48 -7.76
C VAL A 73 12.02 13.97 -7.58
N TYR A 74 10.81 13.45 -7.39
CA TYR A 74 10.54 12.02 -7.25
C TYR A 74 9.08 11.71 -7.59
N GLY A 75 8.80 10.47 -7.96
CA GLY A 75 7.47 9.90 -7.80
C GLY A 75 7.28 9.37 -6.38
N ALA A 76 6.10 9.48 -5.80
CA ALA A 76 5.75 8.83 -4.53
C ALA A 76 4.48 8.01 -4.68
N ALA A 77 4.49 6.82 -4.10
CA ALA A 77 3.36 5.91 -4.07
C ALA A 77 3.02 5.52 -2.63
N LEU A 78 1.73 5.46 -2.32
CA LEU A 78 1.20 4.96 -1.06
C LEU A 78 0.68 3.55 -1.24
N TYR A 79 1.12 2.63 -0.37
CA TYR A 79 0.64 1.25 -0.31
C TYR A 79 -0.04 0.98 1.02
N VAL A 80 -1.20 0.33 0.97
CA VAL A 80 -2.06 0.05 2.14
C VAL A 80 -2.59 -1.38 2.08
N GLU A 81 -2.85 -2.02 3.22
CA GLU A 81 -3.42 -3.39 3.22
C GLU A 81 -4.84 -3.42 2.62
N LYS A 82 -5.62 -2.35 2.82
CA LYS A 82 -6.95 -2.16 2.26
C LYS A 82 -7.08 -0.73 1.76
N HIS A 83 -7.70 -0.57 0.59
CA HIS A 83 -7.91 0.75 -0.01
C HIS A 83 -8.70 1.64 0.93
N ALA A 84 -8.18 2.84 1.17
CA ALA A 84 -8.75 3.80 2.10
C ALA A 84 -9.67 4.79 1.36
N ALA A 85 -10.76 5.21 2.00
CA ALA A 85 -11.67 6.21 1.43
C ALA A 85 -11.21 7.65 1.78
N SER A 86 -10.44 7.79 2.86
CA SER A 86 -9.93 9.08 3.35
C SER A 86 -8.53 8.94 3.95
N THR A 87 -7.84 10.06 4.13
CA THR A 87 -6.55 10.08 4.85
C THR A 87 -6.71 9.65 6.30
N ALA A 88 -7.83 10.00 6.93
CA ALA A 88 -8.16 9.59 8.29
C ALA A 88 -8.22 8.06 8.42
N ASP A 89 -8.76 7.36 7.42
CA ASP A 89 -8.78 5.88 7.41
C ASP A 89 -7.36 5.30 7.32
N VAL A 90 -6.47 5.92 6.52
CA VAL A 90 -5.06 5.51 6.43
C VAL A 90 -4.36 5.65 7.79
N PHE A 91 -4.58 6.77 8.49
CA PHE A 91 -3.98 7.00 9.80
C PHE A 91 -4.60 6.15 10.91
N ALA A 92 -5.90 5.86 10.85
CA ALA A 92 -6.59 5.03 11.83
C ALA A 92 -6.24 3.54 11.72
N ALA A 93 -5.76 3.10 10.56
CA ALA A 93 -5.41 1.70 10.34
C ALA A 93 -4.25 1.22 11.23
N ASP A 94 -4.52 0.19 12.03
CA ASP A 94 -3.49 -0.62 12.69
C ASP A 94 -3.05 -1.77 11.77
N ALA A 95 -2.51 -1.40 10.61
CA ALA A 95 -2.11 -2.32 9.55
C ALA A 95 -0.81 -1.85 8.89
N PRO A 96 -0.04 -2.77 8.26
CA PRO A 96 1.14 -2.38 7.53
C PRO A 96 0.80 -1.45 6.36
N ARG A 97 1.69 -0.50 6.12
CA ARG A 97 1.57 0.52 5.05
C ARG A 97 2.96 0.98 4.65
N ALA A 98 3.11 1.47 3.43
CA ALA A 98 4.39 1.92 2.92
C ALA A 98 4.26 3.16 2.04
N VAL A 99 5.26 4.04 2.12
CA VAL A 99 5.50 5.07 1.11
C VAL A 99 6.77 4.70 0.36
N ARG A 100 6.64 4.59 -0.96
CA ARG A 100 7.77 4.33 -1.86
C ARG A 100 8.05 5.57 -2.69
N LEU A 101 9.27 6.07 -2.61
CA LEU A 101 9.78 7.16 -3.44
C LEU A 101 10.64 6.58 -4.55
N GLY A 102 10.43 7.03 -5.78
CA GLY A 102 11.35 6.79 -6.88
C GLY A 102 11.97 8.10 -7.34
N LEU A 103 13.27 8.23 -7.17
CA LEU A 103 13.99 9.48 -7.40
C LEU A 103 14.09 9.76 -8.91
N LEU A 104 13.70 10.96 -9.30
CA LEU A 104 13.74 11.43 -10.70
C LEU A 104 14.87 12.44 -10.93
N ARG A 105 15.75 12.58 -9.94
CA ARG A 105 16.97 13.40 -9.95
C ARG A 105 17.85 13.03 -8.76
N HIS A 106 19.08 13.54 -8.78
CA HIS A 106 19.94 13.57 -7.60
C HIS A 106 19.36 14.49 -6.52
N VAL A 107 19.31 14.00 -5.27
CA VAL A 107 18.93 14.73 -4.06
C VAL A 107 20.01 14.51 -3.01
N LYS A 108 20.51 15.61 -2.43
CA LYS A 108 21.51 15.51 -1.37
C LYS A 108 20.86 14.98 -0.10
N GLY A 109 21.60 14.17 0.67
CA GLY A 109 21.09 13.64 1.94
C GLY A 109 20.69 14.75 2.92
N ALA A 110 21.45 15.85 2.95
CA ALA A 110 21.15 17.02 3.77
C ALA A 110 19.80 17.66 3.39
N ASP A 111 19.56 17.92 2.10
CA ASP A 111 18.32 18.51 1.61
C ASP A 111 17.12 17.59 1.92
N PHE A 112 17.32 16.27 1.87
CA PHE A 112 16.26 15.31 2.18
C PHE A 112 15.90 15.29 3.67
N ILE A 113 16.89 15.41 4.56
CA ILE A 113 16.68 15.53 6.00
C ILE A 113 16.03 16.88 6.36
N GLU A 114 16.42 17.97 5.69
CA GLU A 114 15.79 19.28 5.86
C GLU A 114 14.31 19.24 5.46
N ALA A 115 13.98 18.60 4.34
CA ALA A 115 12.60 18.42 3.91
C ALA A 115 11.79 17.56 4.90
N LEU A 116 12.40 16.54 5.50
CA LEU A 116 11.78 15.76 6.59
C LEU A 116 11.45 16.68 7.78
N GLU A 117 12.43 17.43 8.29
CA GLU A 117 12.26 18.32 9.45
C GLU A 117 11.17 19.38 9.20
N SER A 118 11.20 20.01 8.02
CA SER A 118 10.20 21.00 7.62
C SER A 118 8.79 20.40 7.53
N GLY A 119 8.67 19.20 6.94
CA GLY A 119 7.39 18.50 6.85
C GLY A 119 6.82 18.10 8.23
N LEU A 120 7.70 17.73 9.17
CA LEU A 120 7.31 17.42 10.55
C LEU A 120 6.86 18.68 11.30
N ASP A 121 7.59 19.80 11.18
CA ASP A 121 7.18 21.08 11.79
C ASP A 121 5.87 21.60 11.19
N ALA A 122 5.61 21.27 9.93
CA ALA A 122 4.32 21.54 9.30
C ALA A 122 3.21 20.61 9.79
N ASN A 123 3.44 19.43 10.36
CA ASN A 123 2.33 18.53 10.73
C ASN A 123 2.20 18.26 12.23
N LEU A 124 3.21 18.62 13.03
CA LEU A 124 3.22 18.37 14.47
C LEU A 124 3.21 19.67 15.29
N THR A 125 2.66 19.57 16.50
CA THR A 125 2.94 20.58 17.53
C THR A 125 4.34 20.35 18.11
N PRO A 126 4.94 21.35 18.78
CA PRO A 126 6.21 21.18 19.49
C PRO A 126 6.21 19.99 20.46
N GLU A 127 5.10 19.76 21.16
CA GLU A 127 4.92 18.63 22.09
C GLU A 127 4.86 17.29 21.33
N GLY A 128 4.14 17.24 20.21
CA GLY A 128 4.08 16.06 19.36
C GLY A 128 5.45 15.69 18.80
N LYS A 129 6.22 16.68 18.32
CA LYS A 129 7.60 16.47 17.84
C LYS A 129 8.54 16.04 18.97
N LYS A 130 8.38 16.62 20.17
CA LYS A 130 9.13 16.21 21.36
C LYS A 130 8.85 14.76 21.74
N ALA A 131 7.61 14.31 21.61
CA ALA A 131 7.19 12.94 21.96
C ALA A 131 7.85 11.85 21.09
N ILE A 132 8.30 12.18 19.87
CA ILE A 132 8.96 11.24 18.94
C ILE A 132 10.45 11.53 18.74
N THR A 133 11.07 12.36 19.60
CA THR A 133 12.43 12.87 19.35
C THR A 133 13.48 11.76 19.25
N ASN A 134 13.36 10.70 20.04
CA ASN A 134 14.33 9.61 20.03
C ASN A 134 14.25 8.83 18.71
N GLU A 135 13.04 8.46 18.31
CA GLU A 135 12.72 7.75 17.08
C GLU A 135 13.08 8.60 15.84
N LEU A 136 12.81 9.90 15.89
CA LEU A 136 13.17 10.85 14.85
C LEU A 136 14.69 10.97 14.69
N ASN A 137 15.45 10.98 15.78
CA ASN A 137 16.91 11.00 15.71
C ASN A 137 17.46 9.71 15.08
N GLN A 138 16.90 8.54 15.43
CA GLN A 138 17.26 7.27 14.79
C GLN A 138 16.97 7.31 13.28
N LEU A 139 15.80 7.85 12.87
CA LEU A 139 15.45 7.97 11.45
C LEU A 139 16.44 8.87 10.71
N LYS A 140 16.81 10.01 11.30
CA LYS A 140 17.80 10.92 10.72
C LYS A 140 19.18 10.28 10.60
N ASP A 141 19.58 9.45 11.56
CA ASP A 141 20.85 8.73 11.48
C ASP A 141 20.84 7.71 10.33
N LEU A 142 19.73 6.99 10.12
CA LEU A 142 19.57 6.12 8.96
C LEU A 142 19.60 6.91 7.65
N MET A 143 18.92 8.07 7.57
CA MET A 143 18.96 8.92 6.38
C MET A 143 20.36 9.49 6.11
N ARG A 144 21.14 9.82 7.15
CA ARG A 144 22.55 10.20 7.00
C ARG A 144 23.41 9.05 6.50
N ALA A 145 23.11 7.82 6.93
CA ALA A 145 23.80 6.62 6.48
C ALA A 145 23.51 6.29 5.00
N ILE A 146 22.32 6.63 4.49
CA ILE A 146 22.03 6.61 3.05
C ILE A 146 22.91 7.63 2.32
N GLY A 147 22.97 8.85 2.86
CA GLY A 147 23.64 9.97 2.19
C GLY A 147 22.83 10.48 1.00
N ASP A 148 23.52 10.78 -0.10
CA ASP A 148 22.88 11.27 -1.31
C ASP A 148 22.16 10.15 -2.06
N VAL A 149 20.97 10.45 -2.57
CA VAL A 149 20.19 9.54 -3.42
C VAL A 149 20.19 10.05 -4.86
N LYS A 150 20.34 9.12 -5.80
CA LYS A 150 20.51 9.40 -7.22
C LYS A 150 19.21 9.18 -7.96
N GLU A 151 19.16 9.71 -9.19
CA GLU A 151 18.09 9.37 -10.12
C GLU A 151 18.02 7.84 -10.32
N GLY A 152 16.81 7.29 -10.27
CA GLY A 152 16.53 5.86 -10.36
C GLY A 152 16.59 5.11 -9.02
N ASP A 153 17.08 5.72 -7.94
CA ASP A 153 17.02 5.09 -6.62
C ASP A 153 15.57 5.00 -6.12
N MET A 154 15.31 3.94 -5.36
CA MET A 154 14.04 3.71 -4.68
C MET A 154 14.24 3.78 -3.16
N VAL A 155 13.51 4.67 -2.49
CA VAL A 155 13.54 4.82 -1.02
C VAL A 155 12.18 4.43 -0.46
N ASP A 156 12.15 3.47 0.46
CA ASP A 156 10.92 2.99 1.07
C ASP A 156 10.87 3.36 2.56
N PHE A 157 9.75 3.95 2.97
CA PHE A 157 9.35 4.08 4.37
C PHE A 157 8.23 3.06 4.62
N GLU A 158 8.59 1.93 5.20
CA GLU A 158 7.67 0.83 5.49
C GLU A 158 7.30 0.84 6.97
N TYR A 159 6.02 0.63 7.27
CA TYR A 159 5.54 0.44 8.64
C TYR A 159 4.86 -0.91 8.77
N ALA A 160 5.18 -1.62 9.85
CA ALA A 160 4.42 -2.77 10.31
C ALA A 160 4.19 -2.65 11.83
N PRO A 161 2.98 -2.91 12.35
CA PRO A 161 2.67 -2.75 13.78
C PRO A 161 3.65 -3.49 14.71
N ALA A 162 4.10 -4.68 14.31
CA ALA A 162 4.98 -5.53 15.10
C ALA A 162 6.44 -5.01 15.21
N THR A 163 6.92 -4.26 14.22
CA THR A 163 8.35 -3.87 14.11
C THR A 163 8.58 -2.37 14.03
N GLY A 164 7.55 -1.58 13.79
CA GLY A 164 7.66 -0.14 13.54
C GLY A 164 8.09 0.19 12.11
N THR A 165 8.88 1.25 11.98
CA THR A 165 9.31 1.84 10.71
C THR A 165 10.62 1.23 10.23
N THR A 166 10.66 0.75 8.99
CA THR A 166 11.89 0.32 8.31
C THR A 166 12.16 1.25 7.13
N LEU A 167 13.37 1.82 7.10
CA LEU A 167 13.87 2.58 5.96
C LEU A 167 14.65 1.65 5.03
N ARG A 168 14.32 1.65 3.73
CA ARG A 168 15.06 0.91 2.71
C ARG A 168 15.59 1.81 1.61
N LEU A 169 16.71 1.40 1.04
CA LEU A 169 17.25 1.92 -0.21
C LEU A 169 17.40 0.76 -1.19
N ASN A 170 16.78 0.87 -2.36
CA ASN A 170 16.83 -0.13 -3.42
C ASN A 170 16.49 -1.55 -2.92
N GLY A 171 15.42 -1.64 -2.12
CA GLY A 171 14.91 -2.88 -1.52
C GLY A 171 15.68 -3.41 -0.32
N LYS A 172 16.81 -2.81 0.05
CA LYS A 172 17.64 -3.23 1.19
C LYS A 172 17.38 -2.37 2.43
N PRO A 173 17.15 -2.94 3.62
CA PRO A 173 17.08 -2.17 4.85
C PRO A 173 18.40 -1.43 5.09
N VAL A 174 18.30 -0.16 5.46
CA VAL A 174 19.45 0.70 5.75
C VAL A 174 20.01 0.41 7.16
N GLY A 175 19.16 -0.03 8.06
CA GLY A 175 19.51 -0.35 9.44
C GLY A 175 18.35 -0.98 10.21
N PRO A 176 18.39 -0.98 11.55
CA PRO A 176 17.33 -1.55 12.37
C PRO A 176 16.01 -0.78 12.20
N SER A 177 14.89 -1.48 12.44
CA SER A 177 13.58 -0.84 12.47
C SER A 177 13.42 0.05 13.70
N ILE A 178 12.69 1.15 13.54
CA ILE A 178 12.42 2.14 14.57
C ILE A 178 11.00 1.93 15.09
N ALA A 179 10.87 1.57 16.36
CA ALA A 179 9.57 1.29 16.98
C ALA A 179 8.66 2.53 17.00
N GLY A 180 7.35 2.29 17.17
CA GLY A 180 6.37 3.35 17.40
C GLY A 180 5.60 3.78 16.14
N LYS A 181 4.28 3.70 16.22
CA LYS A 181 3.36 4.18 15.18
C LYS A 181 3.44 5.70 14.98
N ALA A 182 3.66 6.43 16.07
CA ALA A 182 3.69 7.90 16.07
C ALA A 182 4.77 8.48 15.14
N LEU A 183 5.98 7.88 15.11
CA LEU A 183 7.00 8.29 14.16
C LEU A 183 6.51 8.13 12.73
N TYR A 184 6.00 6.95 12.38
CA TYR A 184 5.58 6.68 11.02
C TYR A 184 4.42 7.58 10.59
N ASP A 185 3.42 7.77 11.46
CA ASP A 185 2.30 8.67 11.18
C ASP A 185 2.79 10.09 10.91
N ALA A 186 3.74 10.58 11.70
CA ALA A 186 4.33 11.90 11.48
C ALA A 186 5.06 12.01 10.14
N VAL A 187 5.82 10.98 9.75
CA VAL A 187 6.51 10.93 8.46
C VAL A 187 5.50 10.84 7.31
N LEU A 188 4.47 10.00 7.43
CA LEU A 188 3.39 9.86 6.45
C LEU A 188 2.61 11.17 6.26
N ALA A 189 2.41 11.94 7.33
CA ALA A 189 1.73 13.23 7.29
C ALA A 189 2.40 14.26 6.38
N ILE A 190 3.70 14.12 6.10
CA ILE A 190 4.40 14.97 5.13
C ILE A 190 3.78 14.85 3.73
N TRP A 191 3.26 13.68 3.36
CA TRP A 191 2.61 13.48 2.06
C TRP A 191 1.10 13.64 2.11
N ILE A 192 0.44 13.10 3.14
CA ILE A 192 -1.03 13.00 3.15
C ILE A 192 -1.70 13.64 4.38
N GLY A 193 -0.94 14.32 5.23
CA GLY A 193 -1.44 15.04 6.40
C GLY A 193 -2.17 16.33 6.04
N ASP A 194 -2.49 17.12 7.05
CA ASP A 194 -3.25 18.37 6.89
C ASP A 194 -2.46 19.47 6.19
N ARG A 195 -1.14 19.50 6.38
CA ARG A 195 -0.21 20.40 5.70
C ARG A 195 0.76 19.57 4.86
N PRO A 196 0.30 18.96 3.75
CA PRO A 196 1.14 18.12 2.92
C PRO A 196 2.19 18.96 2.20
N ILE A 197 3.26 18.31 1.80
CA ILE A 197 4.38 18.94 1.10
C ILE A 197 4.00 19.42 -0.32
N ASP A 198 2.92 18.84 -0.88
CA ASP A 198 2.29 19.21 -2.15
C ASP A 198 0.87 18.61 -2.22
N ASP A 199 -0.15 19.45 -2.40
CA ASP A 199 -1.56 19.01 -2.43
C ASP A 199 -1.88 18.11 -3.63
N ARG A 200 -1.26 18.34 -4.80
CA ARG A 200 -1.46 17.49 -5.98
C ARG A 200 -0.86 16.12 -5.75
N LEU A 201 0.29 16.07 -5.08
CA LEU A 201 0.90 14.81 -4.68
C LEU A 201 0.02 14.05 -3.70
N LYS A 202 -0.52 14.73 -2.67
CA LYS A 202 -1.47 14.13 -1.72
C LYS A 202 -2.66 13.50 -2.44
N ASN A 203 -3.32 14.25 -3.32
CA ASN A 203 -4.48 13.77 -4.07
C ASN A 203 -4.12 12.52 -4.90
N ALA A 204 -3.02 12.60 -5.65
CA ALA A 204 -2.56 11.49 -6.47
C ALA A 204 -2.20 10.24 -5.65
N MET A 205 -1.57 10.39 -4.48
CA MET A 205 -1.27 9.28 -3.56
C MET A 205 -2.52 8.69 -2.92
N MET A 206 -3.57 9.49 -2.70
CA MET A 206 -4.87 9.03 -2.22
C MET A 206 -5.77 8.46 -3.32
N GLY A 207 -5.35 8.52 -4.59
CA GLY A 207 -6.13 8.05 -5.73
C GLY A 207 -7.26 9.01 -6.15
N THR A 208 -7.25 10.24 -5.66
CA THR A 208 -8.19 11.30 -6.03
C THR A 208 -7.54 12.23 -7.06
N ARG A 209 -8.26 12.58 -8.13
CA ARG A 209 -7.76 13.48 -9.19
C ARG A 209 -8.26 14.90 -8.99
#